data_AF-K1S8Q4-F1
#
_entry.id   AF-K1S8Q4-F1
#
_cell.length_a   1.000
_cell.length_b   1.000
_cell.length_c   1.000
_cell.angle_alpha   90.00
_cell.angle_beta   90.00
_cell.angle_gamma   90.00
#
_symmetry.space_group_name_H-M   'P 1'
#
loop_
_entity.id
_entity.type
_entity.pdbx_description
1 polymer ?
#
loop_
_entity_poly.entity_id
_entity_poly.type
_entity_poly.pdbx_seq_one_letter_code
_entity_poly.pdbx_strand_id
1 'polypeptide(L)'
;MTDYQRFDELVSSAVRASSVINKVDILKNALDLYHGRVLSSADGEHWLIQFATKYHLSYMSAVSELLKQLDSLRSYDLLNQYAMKSLAIAPDNPKAYCWL
;
A
#
# COMPACT_ATOMS: atom_id res chain seq x y z
N MET A 1 -3.79 2.83 -19.57
CA MET A 1 -3.51 3.21 -18.18
C MET A 1 -2.42 2.29 -17.68
N THR A 2 -1.31 2.82 -17.17
CA THR A 2 -0.27 1.99 -16.54
C THR A 2 -0.62 1.70 -15.08
N ASP A 3 -0.03 0.66 -14.49
CA ASP A 3 -0.33 0.26 -13.12
C ASP A 3 -0.03 1.37 -12.09
N TYR A 4 1.06 2.13 -12.29
CA TYR A 4 1.41 3.25 -11.40
C TYR A 4 0.41 4.42 -11.48
N GLN A 5 -0.14 4.69 -12.67
CA GLN A 5 -1.19 5.71 -12.84
C GLN A 5 -2.46 5.26 -12.13
N ARG A 6 -2.82 3.98 -12.27
CA ARG A 6 -4.00 3.42 -11.61
C ARG A 6 -3.85 3.43 -10.08
N PHE A 7 -2.66 3.14 -9.59
CA PHE A 7 -2.34 3.24 -8.17
C PHE A 7 -2.54 4.67 -7.64
N ASP A 8 -2.03 5.68 -8.34
CA ASP A 8 -2.18 7.08 -7.94
C ASP A 8 -3.67 7.52 -7.90
N GLU A 9 -4.48 7.07 -8.86
CA GLU A 9 -5.93 7.30 -8.85
C GLU A 9 -6.63 6.67 -7.66
N LEU A 10 -6.28 5.42 -7.32
CA LEU A 10 -6.88 4.69 -6.21
C LEU A 10 -6.49 5.33 -4.87
N VAL A 11 -5.21 5.64 -4.65
CA VAL A 11 -4.77 6.33 -3.42
C VAL A 11 -5.47 7.68 -3.28
N SER A 12 -5.55 8.46 -4.36
CA SER A 12 -6.27 9.74 -4.36
C SER A 12 -7.77 9.58 -4.06
N SER A 13 -8.38 8.50 -4.54
CA SER A 13 -9.79 8.20 -4.32
C SER A 13 -10.05 7.73 -2.88
N ALA A 14 -9.13 6.97 -2.29
CA ALA A 14 -9.20 6.54 -0.90
C ALA A 14 -9.16 7.75 0.06
N VAL A 15 -8.33 8.77 -0.23
CA VAL A 15 -8.28 10.01 0.57
C VAL A 15 -9.61 10.75 0.56
N ARG A 16 -10.31 10.76 -0.59
CA ARG A 16 -11.61 11.43 -0.76
C ARG A 16 -12.81 10.59 -0.32
N ALA A 17 -12.60 9.30 -0.02
CA ALA A 17 -13.69 8.41 0.36
C ALA A 17 -14.28 8.80 1.71
N SER A 18 -15.59 9.05 1.74
CA SER A 18 -16.33 9.41 2.95
C SER A 18 -16.70 8.20 3.82
N SER A 19 -16.81 7.01 3.21
CA SER A 19 -17.10 5.75 3.90
C SER A 19 -15.83 4.97 4.18
N VAL A 20 -15.72 4.44 5.40
CA VAL A 20 -14.63 3.55 5.82
C VAL A 20 -14.59 2.29 4.97
N ILE A 21 -15.75 1.69 4.67
CA ILE A 21 -15.84 0.46 3.86
C ILE A 21 -15.33 0.72 2.45
N ASN A 22 -15.80 1.81 1.81
CA ASN A 22 -15.36 2.18 0.47
C ASN A 22 -13.84 2.49 0.45
N LYS A 23 -13.33 3.20 1.46
CA LYS A 23 -11.90 3.47 1.60
C LYS A 23 -11.09 2.18 1.69
N VAL A 24 -11.54 1.22 2.51
CA VAL A 24 -10.89 -0.09 2.67
C VAL A 24 -10.82 -0.82 1.32
N ASP A 25 -11.92 -0.89 0.57
CA ASP A 25 -11.94 -1.59 -0.72
C ASP A 25 -11.05 -0.91 -1.77
N ILE A 26 -11.04 0.43 -1.82
CA ILE A 26 -10.14 1.17 -2.70
C ILE A 26 -8.67 0.91 -2.34
N LEU A 27 -8.33 0.92 -1.04
CA LEU A 27 -6.96 0.66 -0.58
C LEU A 27 -6.51 -0.76 -0.91
N LYS A 28 -7.36 -1.77 -0.71
CA LYS A 28 -7.07 -3.16 -1.11
C LYS A 28 -6.74 -3.25 -2.60
N ASN A 29 -7.56 -2.61 -3.45
CA ASN A 29 -7.30 -2.56 -4.89
C ASN A 29 -5.97 -1.87 -5.23
N ALA A 30 -5.59 -0.81 -4.51
CA ALA A 30 -4.30 -0.16 -4.70
C ALA A 30 -3.13 -1.07 -4.31
N LEU A 31 -3.26 -1.78 -3.18
CA LEU A 31 -2.26 -2.70 -2.67
C LEU A 31 -2.05 -3.90 -3.59
N ASP A 32 -3.11 -4.42 -4.20
CA ASP A 32 -3.02 -5.54 -5.15
C ASP A 32 -2.31 -5.18 -6.46
N LEU A 33 -2.21 -3.90 -6.81
CA LEU A 33 -1.41 -3.45 -7.97
C LEU A 33 0.09 -3.39 -7.66
N TYR A 34 0.48 -3.26 -6.39
CA TYR A 34 1.87 -3.09 -5.99
C TYR A 34 2.52 -4.42 -5.65
N HIS A 35 3.39 -4.90 -6.53
CA HIS A 35 4.06 -6.20 -6.40
C HIS A 35 5.52 -6.09 -5.91
N GLY A 36 5.94 -4.92 -5.44
CA GLY A 36 7.31 -4.64 -5.04
C GLY A 36 7.91 -3.46 -5.78
N ARG A 37 9.23 -3.33 -5.70
CA ARG A 37 9.94 -2.16 -6.22
C ARG A 37 9.66 -1.97 -7.72
N VAL A 38 9.22 -0.76 -8.06
CA VAL A 38 8.87 -0.38 -9.43
C VAL A 38 10.10 -0.49 -10.33
N LEU A 39 9.96 -1.17 -11.47
CA LEU A 39 11.03 -1.39 -12.44
C LEU A 39 12.29 -1.99 -11.78
N SER A 40 12.11 -3.01 -10.94
CA SER A 40 13.18 -3.74 -10.25
C SER A 40 14.29 -4.28 -11.17
N SER A 41 14.00 -4.48 -12.46
CA SER A 41 15.01 -4.85 -13.47
C SER A 41 16.00 -3.71 -13.83
N ALA A 42 15.71 -2.47 -13.45
CA ALA A 42 16.50 -1.28 -13.72
C ALA A 42 16.96 -0.58 -12.42
N ASP A 43 17.07 -1.33 -11.31
CA ASP A 43 17.33 -0.79 -9.96
C ASP A 43 18.67 -0.03 -9.81
N GLY A 44 19.61 -0.22 -10.76
CA GLY A 44 20.88 0.51 -10.82
C GLY A 44 20.80 1.90 -11.48
N GLU A 45 19.65 2.25 -12.06
CA GLU A 45 19.45 3.49 -12.79
C GLU A 45 19.16 4.66 -11.84
N HIS A 46 20.08 5.63 -11.75
CA HIS A 46 19.95 6.75 -10.82
C HIS A 46 18.70 7.62 -11.06
N TRP A 47 18.27 7.74 -12.31
CA TRP A 47 17.07 8.51 -12.68
C TRP A 47 15.77 7.85 -12.18
N LEU A 48 15.80 6.54 -11.88
CA LEU A 48 14.65 5.77 -11.43
C LEU A 48 14.51 5.76 -9.90
N ILE A 49 15.59 6.00 -9.15
CA ILE A 49 15.61 5.88 -7.68
C ILE A 49 14.51 6.74 -7.04
N GLN A 50 14.38 8.01 -7.44
CA GLN A 50 13.36 8.90 -6.87
C GLN A 50 11.94 8.41 -7.17
N PHE A 51 11.73 7.87 -8.38
CA PHE A 51 10.44 7.34 -8.80
C PHE A 51 10.09 6.07 -8.01
N ALA A 52 10.99 5.09 -7.96
CA ALA A 52 10.78 3.85 -7.21
C ALA A 52 10.57 4.12 -5.70
N THR A 53 11.36 5.02 -5.12
CA THR A 53 11.24 5.43 -3.71
C THR A 53 9.88 6.07 -3.43
N LYS A 54 9.41 6.97 -4.30
CA LYS A 54 8.09 7.60 -4.17
C LYS A 54 6.98 6.54 -4.04
N TYR A 55 6.92 5.58 -4.96
CA TYR A 55 5.84 4.57 -4.94
C TYR A 55 5.98 3.59 -3.79
N HIS A 56 7.20 3.26 -3.37
CA HIS A 56 7.43 2.44 -2.19
C HIS A 56 6.90 3.12 -0.91
N LEU A 57 7.21 4.40 -0.71
CA LEU A 57 6.69 5.18 0.43
C LEU A 57 5.17 5.35 0.38
N SER A 58 4.60 5.58 -0.81
CA SER A 58 3.15 5.64 -0.99
C SER A 58 2.48 4.32 -0.65
N TYR A 59 3.06 3.19 -1.05
CA TYR A 59 2.59 1.85 -0.68
C TYR A 59 2.60 1.65 0.84
N MET A 60 3.71 1.92 1.52
CA MET A 60 3.80 1.80 2.98
C MET A 60 2.76 2.67 3.71
N SER A 61 2.50 3.87 3.18
CA SER A 61 1.48 4.78 3.70
C SER A 61 0.07 4.22 3.50
N ALA A 62 -0.22 3.66 2.32
CA ALA A 62 -1.50 3.01 2.01
C ALA A 62 -1.74 1.76 2.87
N VAL A 63 -0.72 0.92 3.09
CA VAL A 63 -0.77 -0.21 4.04
C VAL A 63 -1.13 0.30 5.43
N SER A 64 -0.41 1.31 5.94
CA SER A 64 -0.62 1.84 7.28
C SER A 64 -2.04 2.36 7.48
N GLU A 65 -2.59 3.07 6.48
CA GLU A 65 -3.96 3.54 6.51
C GLU A 65 -4.95 2.35 6.46
N LEU A 66 -4.73 1.34 5.61
CA LEU A 66 -5.59 0.16 5.56
C LEU A 66 -5.66 -0.55 6.91
N LEU A 67 -4.51 -0.83 7.53
CA LEU A 67 -4.46 -1.52 8.83
C LEU A 67 -5.21 -0.74 9.91
N LYS A 68 -5.07 0.58 9.93
CA LYS A 68 -5.82 1.45 10.84
C LYS A 68 -7.33 1.39 10.61
N GLN A 69 -7.78 1.36 9.36
CA GLN A 69 -9.21 1.23 9.05
C GLN A 69 -9.75 -0.15 9.45
N LEU A 70 -8.99 -1.23 9.20
CA LEU A 70 -9.37 -2.59 9.59
C LEU A 70 -9.46 -2.77 11.10
N ASP A 71 -8.57 -2.14 11.87
CA ASP A 71 -8.64 -2.08 13.33
C ASP A 71 -9.93 -1.39 13.80
N SER A 72 -10.27 -0.23 13.19
CA SER A 72 -11.51 0.48 13.51
C SER A 72 -12.77 -0.34 13.22
N LEU A 73 -12.71 -1.22 12.21
CA LEU A 73 -13.76 -2.17 11.85
C LEU A 73 -13.69 -3.48 12.65
N ARG A 74 -12.73 -3.64 13.57
CA ARG A 74 -12.45 -4.87 14.33
C ARG A 74 -12.27 -6.12 13.46
N SER A 75 -11.76 -5.92 12.24
CA SER A 75 -11.56 -6.98 11.25
C SER A 75 -10.15 -7.55 11.37
N TYR A 76 -9.86 -8.21 12.49
CA TYR A 76 -8.52 -8.66 12.87
C TYR A 76 -7.94 -9.74 11.94
N ASP A 77 -8.76 -10.61 11.38
CA ASP A 77 -8.31 -11.63 10.41
C ASP A 77 -7.72 -10.98 9.16
N LEU A 78 -8.42 -9.98 8.60
CA LEU A 78 -7.96 -9.22 7.45
C LEU A 78 -6.75 -8.35 7.82
N LEU A 79 -6.76 -7.73 9.00
CA LEU A 79 -5.64 -6.91 9.47
C LEU A 79 -4.35 -7.73 9.50
N ASN A 80 -4.39 -8.92 10.09
CA ASN A 80 -3.24 -9.82 10.16
C ASN A 80 -2.79 -10.26 8.76
N GLN A 81 -3.73 -10.68 7.90
CA GLN A 81 -3.44 -11.08 6.52
C GLN A 81 -2.72 -9.96 5.74
N TYR A 82 -3.22 -8.73 5.81
CA TYR A 82 -2.62 -7.60 5.09
C TYR A 82 -1.31 -7.13 5.71
N ALA A 83 -1.15 -7.22 7.04
CA ALA A 83 0.13 -6.94 7.70
C ALA A 83 1.20 -7.93 7.21
N MET A 84 0.93 -9.24 7.28
CA MET A 84 1.85 -10.28 6.78
C MET A 84 2.15 -10.14 5.29
N LYS A 85 1.12 -9.94 4.44
CA LYS A 85 1.30 -9.72 3.00
C LYS A 85 2.18 -8.51 2.73
N SER A 86 1.99 -7.43 3.49
CA SER A 86 2.78 -6.21 3.31
C SER A 86 4.25 -6.41 3.67
N LEU A 87 4.55 -7.15 4.73
CA LEU A 87 5.92 -7.44 5.17
C LEU A 87 6.68 -8.35 4.21
N ALA A 88 5.98 -9.21 3.46
CA ALA A 88 6.59 -10.00 2.39
C ALA A 88 7.10 -9.13 1.23
N ILE A 89 6.48 -7.96 1.00
CA ILE A 89 6.82 -7.03 -0.09
C ILE A 89 7.75 -5.91 0.39
N ALA A 90 7.48 -5.39 1.59
CA ALA A 90 8.17 -4.27 2.23
C ALA A 90 8.49 -4.64 3.69
N PRO A 91 9.53 -5.45 3.94
CA PRO A 91 9.91 -5.89 5.29
C PRO A 91 10.43 -4.74 6.16
N ASP A 92 10.71 -3.60 5.55
CA ASP A 92 11.16 -2.35 6.16
C ASP A 92 10.00 -1.45 6.62
N ASN A 93 8.76 -1.95 6.62
CA ASN A 93 7.62 -1.23 7.17
C ASN A 93 7.45 -1.48 8.69
N PRO A 94 8.00 -0.61 9.58
CA PRO A 94 7.92 -0.82 11.02
C PRO A 94 6.49 -0.80 11.54
N LYS A 95 5.60 -0.04 10.89
CA LYS A 95 4.21 0.09 11.32
C LYS A 95 3.44 -1.22 11.14
N ALA A 96 3.76 -2.01 10.11
CA ALA A 96 3.11 -3.31 9.92
C ALA A 96 3.43 -4.29 11.06
N TYR A 97 4.64 -4.26 11.60
CA TYR A 97 5.00 -5.06 12.79
C TYR A 97 4.25 -4.63 14.06
N CYS A 98 3.89 -3.36 14.20
CA CYS A 98 3.12 -2.90 15.37
C CYS A 98 1.71 -3.49 15.46
N TRP A 99 1.22 -4.12 14.39
CA TRP A 99 -0.13 -4.68 14.28
C TRP A 99 -0.17 -6.21 14.34
N LEU A 100 0.98 -6.87 14.51
CA LEU A 100 1.12 -8.32 14.72
C LEU A 100 1.32 -8.63 16.21
#